data_AF-A0A453RFW4-F1
#
_entry.id   AF-A0A453RFW4-F1
#
_cell.length_a   1.000
_cell.length_b   1.000
_cell.length_c   1.000
_cell.angle_alpha   90.00
_cell.angle_beta   90.00
_cell.angle_gamma   90.00
#
_symmetry.space_group_name_H-M   'P 1'
#
loop_
_entity.id
_entity.type
_entity.pdbx_description
1 polymer ?
#
loop_
_entity_poly.entity_id
_entity_poly.type
_entity_poly.pdbx_seq_one_letter_code
_entity_poly.pdbx_strand_id
1 'polypeptide(L)'
;MLSKNVHTLDLSAWPDVTASVFVDLFGGDHSIVSKVFGNTRRLQHHKPVTKAQAAAALTSGRMEEVVRDELNRLEAENQSRLSAMGEMMEELINRGDIKQYWEVKIKKEQDRGFEVEKHLQDVLHELANERTDQEKEIADLLKEKSALERQNQELVCLRSEVDGMYDRLATESLEVMADEENLEKLSSDMSSKHQAVTEAKSYLEAEKEALTMLRSWVEQEAARVHERAEVLERAVRRWRVPAD
;
A
#
# COMPACT_ATOMS: atom_id res chain seq x y z
N MET A 1 -17.90 -69.64 0.74
CA MET A 1 -18.13 -69.63 -0.73
C MET A 1 -16.96 -70.29 -1.49
N LEU A 2 -16.58 -71.52 -1.13
CA LEU A 2 -15.60 -72.32 -1.89
C LEU A 2 -16.19 -73.64 -2.41
N SER A 3 -17.48 -73.88 -2.20
CA SER A 3 -18.20 -75.09 -2.63
C SER A 3 -18.57 -75.12 -4.13
N LYS A 4 -17.93 -74.29 -4.97
CA LYS A 4 -18.18 -74.27 -6.43
C LYS A 4 -17.04 -74.80 -7.28
N ASN A 5 -15.89 -75.10 -6.67
CA ASN A 5 -14.71 -75.60 -7.38
C ASN A 5 -14.30 -77.02 -6.94
N VAL A 6 -15.22 -77.82 -6.42
CA VAL A 6 -15.11 -79.26 -6.67
C VAL A 6 -15.51 -79.39 -8.13
N HIS A 7 -14.50 -79.54 -8.99
CA HIS A 7 -14.64 -79.69 -10.42
C HIS A 7 -15.68 -80.78 -10.75
N THR A 8 -16.93 -80.40 -10.96
CA THR A 8 -17.80 -81.14 -11.86
C THR A 8 -17.07 -81.14 -13.19
N LEU A 9 -16.58 -82.32 -13.60
CA LEU A 9 -16.00 -82.54 -14.92
C LEU A 9 -16.94 -81.93 -15.95
N ASP A 10 -16.51 -80.85 -16.61
CA ASP A 10 -17.27 -80.24 -17.69
C ASP A 10 -17.19 -81.16 -18.90
N LEU A 11 -18.21 -82.03 -19.02
CA LEU A 11 -18.34 -83.03 -20.07
C LEU A 11 -18.47 -82.40 -21.46
N SER A 12 -18.80 -81.10 -21.56
CA SER A 12 -18.90 -80.40 -22.85
C SER A 12 -17.54 -80.12 -23.49
N ALA A 13 -16.47 -80.14 -22.70
CA ALA A 13 -15.11 -79.88 -23.18
C ALA A 13 -14.42 -81.14 -23.75
N TRP A 14 -15.00 -82.34 -23.60
CA TRP A 14 -14.39 -83.63 -23.98
C TRP A 14 -15.38 -84.52 -24.78
N PRO A 15 -15.79 -84.11 -25.99
CA PRO A 15 -16.84 -84.78 -26.75
C PRO A 15 -16.49 -86.21 -27.22
N ASP A 16 -15.20 -86.56 -27.24
CA ASP A 16 -14.70 -87.85 -27.73
C ASP A 16 -14.59 -88.94 -26.64
N VAL A 17 -14.89 -88.62 -25.38
CA VAL A 17 -14.83 -89.61 -24.28
C VAL A 17 -16.22 -90.23 -24.08
N THR A 18 -16.32 -91.54 -24.27
CA THR A 18 -17.57 -92.29 -24.10
C THR A 18 -18.02 -92.32 -22.64
N ALA A 19 -19.33 -92.22 -22.41
CA ALA A 19 -19.92 -92.28 -21.06
C ALA A 19 -19.50 -93.52 -20.26
N SER A 20 -19.18 -94.62 -20.94
CA SER A 20 -18.66 -95.85 -20.33
C SER A 20 -17.30 -95.69 -19.65
N VAL A 21 -16.42 -94.81 -20.16
CA VAL A 21 -15.11 -94.54 -19.55
C VAL A 21 -15.27 -93.76 -18.24
N PHE A 22 -16.24 -92.86 -18.17
CA PHE A 22 -16.56 -92.15 -16.94
C PHE A 22 -17.15 -93.09 -15.88
N VAL A 23 -18.13 -93.92 -16.27
CA VAL A 23 -18.70 -94.94 -15.37
C VAL A 23 -17.62 -95.88 -14.83
N ASP A 24 -16.67 -96.27 -15.68
CA ASP A 24 -15.52 -97.09 -15.26
C ASP A 24 -14.59 -96.34 -14.29
N LEU A 25 -14.27 -95.06 -14.54
CA LEU A 25 -13.42 -94.26 -13.67
C LEU A 25 -14.04 -94.04 -12.27
N PHE A 26 -15.36 -93.83 -12.22
CA PHE A 26 -16.12 -93.74 -10.96
C PHE A 26 -16.39 -95.10 -10.30
N GLY A 27 -15.98 -96.21 -10.93
CA GLY A 27 -16.07 -97.57 -10.37
C GLY A 27 -15.08 -97.85 -9.23
N GLY A 28 -14.28 -96.87 -8.81
CA GLY A 28 -13.34 -96.98 -7.68
C GLY A 28 -12.36 -98.14 -7.85
N ASP A 29 -12.27 -99.01 -6.83
CA ASP A 29 -11.41 -100.21 -6.84
C ASP A 29 -11.81 -101.24 -7.93
N HIS A 30 -13.00 -101.11 -8.53
CA HIS A 30 -13.44 -101.96 -9.64
C HIS A 30 -13.13 -101.39 -11.03
N SER A 31 -12.69 -100.13 -11.12
CA SER A 31 -12.33 -99.44 -12.36
C SER A 31 -11.24 -100.16 -13.15
N ILE A 32 -11.49 -100.44 -14.43
CA ILE A 32 -10.52 -101.00 -15.37
C ILE A 32 -9.39 -99.99 -15.61
N VAL A 33 -9.73 -98.72 -15.82
CA VAL A 33 -8.78 -97.61 -16.01
C VAL A 33 -7.87 -97.48 -14.78
N SER A 34 -8.42 -97.54 -13.57
CA SER A 34 -7.63 -97.53 -12.32
C SER A 34 -6.72 -98.75 -12.22
N LYS A 35 -7.21 -99.96 -12.53
CA LYS A 35 -6.42 -101.19 -12.45
C LYS A 35 -5.28 -101.22 -13.45
N VAL A 36 -5.52 -100.78 -14.69
CA VAL A 36 -4.52 -100.82 -15.78
C VAL A 36 -3.49 -99.71 -15.60
N PHE A 37 -3.93 -98.46 -15.39
CA PHE A 37 -3.04 -97.31 -15.34
C PHE A 37 -2.49 -97.04 -13.93
N GLY A 38 -3.27 -97.30 -12.88
CA GLY A 38 -2.86 -97.11 -11.48
C GLY A 38 -1.81 -98.11 -10.98
N ASN A 39 -1.74 -99.32 -11.57
CA ASN A 39 -0.72 -100.33 -11.20
C ASN A 39 0.54 -100.30 -12.05
N THR A 40 0.68 -99.35 -12.99
CA THR A 40 1.81 -99.34 -13.94
C THR A 40 3.17 -99.33 -13.23
N ARG A 41 3.35 -98.58 -12.13
CA ARG A 41 4.60 -98.61 -11.34
C ARG A 41 4.81 -99.91 -10.57
N ARG A 42 3.74 -100.58 -10.13
CA ARG A 42 3.81 -101.86 -9.40
C ARG A 42 4.21 -103.00 -10.33
N LEU A 43 3.75 -102.96 -11.58
CA LEU A 43 4.03 -104.00 -12.59
C LEU A 43 5.28 -103.70 -13.42
N GLN A 44 5.64 -102.42 -13.64
CA GLN A 44 6.76 -101.99 -14.49
C GLN A 44 7.52 -100.80 -13.87
N HIS A 45 8.17 -101.03 -12.73
CA HIS A 45 8.82 -100.00 -11.91
C HIS A 45 9.90 -99.15 -12.62
N HIS A 46 10.51 -99.65 -13.69
CA HIS A 46 11.56 -98.98 -14.45
C HIS A 46 11.04 -98.09 -15.60
N LYS A 47 9.74 -98.14 -15.91
CA LYS A 47 9.17 -97.30 -16.97
C LYS A 47 8.76 -95.92 -16.44
N PRO A 48 9.03 -94.83 -17.18
CA PRO A 48 8.56 -93.50 -16.81
C PRO A 48 7.02 -93.47 -16.86
N VAL A 49 6.42 -92.84 -15.84
CA VAL A 49 4.96 -92.67 -15.74
C VAL A 49 4.54 -91.44 -16.51
N THR A 50 3.51 -91.55 -17.35
CA THR A 50 2.93 -90.40 -18.05
C THR A 50 2.04 -89.56 -17.13
N LYS A 51 1.84 -88.27 -17.45
CA LYS A 51 0.95 -87.39 -16.67
C LYS A 51 -0.48 -87.97 -16.52
N ALA A 52 -0.99 -88.62 -17.57
CA ALA A 52 -2.31 -89.25 -17.56
C ALA A 52 -2.38 -90.46 -16.60
N GLN A 53 -1.31 -91.28 -16.56
CA GLN A 53 -1.22 -92.40 -15.62
C GLN A 53 -1.13 -91.93 -14.17
N ALA A 54 -0.35 -90.88 -13.90
CA ALA A 54 -0.27 -90.28 -12.58
C ALA A 54 -1.62 -89.68 -12.15
N ALA A 55 -2.30 -88.96 -13.06
CA ALA A 55 -3.64 -88.43 -12.79
C ALA A 55 -4.64 -89.55 -12.49
N ALA A 56 -4.72 -90.58 -13.33
CA ALA A 56 -5.62 -91.72 -13.10
C ALA A 56 -5.34 -92.41 -11.74
N ALA A 57 -4.07 -92.55 -11.34
CA ALA A 57 -3.71 -93.12 -10.05
C ALA A 57 -4.07 -92.23 -8.85
N LEU A 58 -4.08 -90.89 -9.01
CA LEU A 58 -4.44 -89.93 -7.96
C LEU A 58 -5.96 -89.72 -7.86
N THR A 59 -6.69 -89.87 -8.95
CA THR A 59 -8.15 -89.62 -9.03
C THR A 59 -8.99 -90.89 -8.98
N SER A 60 -8.41 -92.06 -8.73
CA SER A 60 -9.16 -93.31 -8.58
C SER A 60 -8.56 -94.27 -7.53
N GLY A 61 -9.40 -95.09 -6.92
CA GLY A 61 -9.00 -96.13 -5.96
C GLY A 61 -8.55 -95.57 -4.60
N ARG A 62 -7.69 -96.29 -3.87
CA ARG A 62 -7.27 -95.91 -2.49
C ARG A 62 -6.61 -94.54 -2.36
N MET A 63 -5.90 -94.08 -3.39
CA MET A 63 -5.24 -92.76 -3.35
C MET A 63 -6.26 -91.62 -3.51
N GLU A 64 -7.33 -91.85 -4.25
CA GLU A 64 -8.46 -90.91 -4.36
C GLU A 64 -9.09 -90.65 -2.99
N GLU A 65 -9.27 -91.70 -2.18
CA GLU A 65 -9.79 -91.61 -0.81
C GLU A 65 -8.88 -90.73 0.05
N VAL A 66 -7.56 -90.97 0.03
CA VAL A 66 -6.57 -90.16 0.77
C VAL A 66 -6.58 -88.68 0.33
N VAL A 67 -6.63 -88.42 -0.98
CA VAL A 67 -6.69 -87.04 -1.52
C VAL A 67 -8.01 -86.36 -1.14
N ARG A 68 -9.12 -87.09 -1.19
CA ARG A 68 -10.44 -86.58 -0.80
C ARG A 68 -10.49 -86.25 0.69
N ASP A 69 -9.95 -87.11 1.54
CA ASP A 69 -9.87 -86.88 2.99
C ASP A 69 -9.02 -85.66 3.32
N GLU A 70 -7.88 -85.47 2.65
CA GLU A 70 -7.02 -84.29 2.84
C GLU A 70 -7.69 -83.01 2.34
N LEU A 71 -8.42 -83.06 1.22
CA LEU A 71 -9.22 -81.93 0.74
C LEU A 71 -10.34 -81.58 1.73
N ASN A 72 -11.06 -82.58 2.25
CA ASN A 72 -12.08 -82.39 3.28
C ASN A 72 -11.48 -81.78 4.56
N ARG A 73 -10.29 -82.24 4.96
CA ARG A 73 -9.54 -81.69 6.11
C ARG A 73 -9.18 -80.22 5.90
N LEU A 74 -8.64 -79.86 4.73
CA LEU A 74 -8.30 -78.48 4.37
C LEU A 74 -9.54 -77.59 4.26
N GLU A 75 -10.65 -78.11 3.73
CA GLU A 75 -11.91 -77.36 3.65
C GLU A 75 -12.48 -77.10 5.05
N ALA A 76 -12.46 -78.10 5.94
CA ALA A 76 -12.84 -77.94 7.34
C ALA A 76 -11.93 -76.94 8.08
N GLU A 77 -10.61 -77.00 7.86
CA GLU A 77 -9.65 -76.06 8.43
C GLU A 77 -9.92 -74.62 7.95
N ASN A 78 -10.15 -74.43 6.65
CA ASN A 78 -10.46 -73.11 6.10
C ASN A 78 -11.82 -72.59 6.58
N GLN A 79 -12.82 -73.45 6.71
CA GLN A 79 -14.13 -73.06 7.25
C GLN A 79 -14.04 -72.68 8.73
N SER A 80 -13.23 -73.40 9.51
CA SER A 80 -12.90 -73.05 10.90
C SER A 80 -12.23 -71.69 10.99
N ARG A 81 -11.22 -71.43 10.15
CA ARG A 81 -10.53 -70.12 10.08
C ARG A 81 -11.48 -68.97 9.73
N LEU A 82 -12.37 -69.17 8.76
CA LEU A 82 -13.37 -68.16 8.40
C LEU A 82 -14.38 -67.91 9.52
N SER A 83 -14.76 -68.95 10.25
CA SER A 83 -15.69 -68.84 11.39
C SER A 83 -15.03 -68.08 12.55
N ALA A 84 -13.79 -68.43 12.90
CA ALA A 84 -13.02 -67.71 13.92
C ALA A 84 -12.80 -66.23 13.56
N MET A 85 -12.56 -65.93 12.28
CA MET A 85 -12.46 -64.55 11.80
C MET A 85 -13.80 -63.80 11.89
N GLY A 86 -14.92 -64.49 11.60
CA GLY A 86 -16.27 -63.96 11.78
C GLY A 86 -16.57 -63.63 13.25
N GLU A 87 -16.27 -64.56 14.16
CA GLU A 87 -16.43 -64.37 15.61
C GLU A 87 -15.59 -63.19 16.12
N MET A 88 -14.32 -63.08 15.73
CA MET A 88 -13.48 -61.93 16.09
C MET A 88 -14.05 -60.61 15.56
N MET A 89 -14.55 -60.58 14.32
CA MET A 89 -15.17 -59.38 13.75
C MET A 89 -16.45 -59.01 14.50
N GLU A 90 -17.29 -60.00 14.82
CA GLU A 90 -18.52 -59.80 15.56
C GLU A 90 -18.25 -59.34 16.99
N GLU A 91 -17.28 -59.91 17.70
CA GLU A 91 -16.83 -59.42 19.00
C GLU A 91 -16.35 -57.96 18.93
N LEU A 92 -15.55 -57.62 17.91
CA LEU A 92 -15.02 -56.27 17.73
C LEU A 92 -16.14 -55.24 17.45
N ILE A 93 -17.18 -55.65 16.72
CA ILE A 93 -18.38 -54.85 16.46
C ILE A 93 -19.24 -54.74 17.73
N ASN A 94 -19.49 -55.85 18.42
CA ASN A 94 -20.34 -55.93 19.62
C ASN A 94 -19.76 -55.17 20.80
N ARG A 95 -18.43 -55.23 20.99
CA ARG A 95 -17.74 -54.40 21.98
C ARG A 95 -17.81 -52.91 21.64
N GLY A 96 -18.06 -52.57 20.38
CA GLY A 96 -18.21 -51.20 19.93
C GLY A 96 -16.90 -50.42 19.87
N ASP A 97 -15.75 -51.06 20.06
CA ASP A 97 -14.42 -50.43 20.11
C ASP A 97 -14.16 -49.57 18.87
N ILE A 98 -14.49 -50.09 17.68
CA ILE A 98 -14.34 -49.35 16.41
C ILE A 98 -15.20 -48.09 16.43
N LYS A 99 -16.46 -48.22 16.84
CA LYS A 99 -17.41 -47.11 16.89
C LYS A 99 -16.92 -46.04 17.86
N GLN A 100 -16.55 -46.43 19.07
CA GLN A 100 -16.05 -45.52 20.10
C GLN A 100 -14.76 -44.81 19.65
N TYR A 101 -13.82 -45.53 19.02
CA TYR A 101 -12.60 -44.95 18.47
C TYR A 101 -12.90 -43.84 17.46
N TRP A 102 -13.83 -44.09 16.53
CA TRP A 102 -14.22 -43.09 15.54
C TRP A 102 -15.02 -41.94 16.13
N GLU A 103 -15.92 -42.19 17.08
CA GLU A 103 -16.67 -41.13 17.77
C GLU A 103 -15.72 -40.16 18.51
N VAL A 104 -14.74 -40.69 19.23
CA VAL A 104 -13.71 -39.86 19.90
C VAL A 104 -12.92 -39.06 18.88
N LYS A 105 -12.52 -39.67 17.76
CA LYS A 105 -11.75 -39.00 16.71
C LYS A 105 -12.56 -37.91 16.01
N ILE A 106 -13.82 -38.17 15.70
CA ILE A 106 -14.75 -37.20 15.11
C ILE A 106 -14.96 -36.04 16.06
N LYS A 107 -15.23 -36.30 17.35
CA LYS A 107 -15.43 -35.25 18.35
C LYS A 107 -14.19 -34.36 18.47
N LYS A 108 -13.00 -34.95 18.55
CA LYS A 108 -11.74 -34.19 18.59
C LYS A 108 -11.55 -33.28 17.37
N GLU A 109 -11.90 -33.76 16.19
CA GLU A 109 -11.82 -32.94 14.97
C GLU A 109 -12.90 -31.86 14.92
N GLN A 110 -14.09 -32.12 15.46
CA GLN A 110 -15.14 -31.10 15.63
C GLN A 110 -14.70 -30.01 16.60
N ASP A 111 -14.17 -30.38 17.76
CA ASP A 111 -13.66 -29.43 18.77
C ASP A 111 -12.55 -28.55 18.16
N ARG A 112 -11.62 -29.15 17.41
CA ARG A 112 -10.58 -28.42 16.67
C ARG A 112 -11.18 -27.48 15.61
N GLY A 113 -12.24 -27.90 14.92
CA GLY A 113 -12.98 -27.06 13.98
C GLY A 113 -13.58 -25.83 14.65
N PHE A 114 -14.22 -26.00 15.80
CA PHE A 114 -14.79 -24.89 16.58
C PHE A 114 -13.72 -23.91 17.09
N GLU A 115 -12.57 -24.41 17.56
CA GLU A 115 -11.46 -23.56 17.97
C GLU A 115 -10.93 -22.70 16.81
N VAL A 116 -10.74 -23.31 15.63
CA VAL A 116 -10.29 -22.60 14.42
C VAL A 116 -11.33 -21.58 13.96
N GLU A 117 -12.61 -21.92 13.98
CA GLU A 117 -13.69 -21.00 13.61
C GLU A 117 -13.77 -19.82 14.57
N LYS A 118 -13.62 -20.06 15.88
CA LYS A 118 -13.55 -18.98 16.87
C LYS A 118 -12.36 -18.05 16.59
N HIS A 119 -11.17 -18.60 16.36
CA HIS A 119 -10.01 -17.79 16.01
C HIS A 119 -10.19 -17.00 14.71
N LEU A 120 -10.83 -17.60 13.71
CA LEU A 120 -11.17 -16.90 12.47
C LEU A 120 -12.11 -15.71 12.75
N GLN A 121 -13.15 -15.91 13.56
CA GLN A 121 -14.09 -14.85 13.94
C GLN A 121 -13.40 -13.73 14.72
N ASP A 122 -12.51 -14.07 15.65
CA ASP A 122 -11.72 -13.10 16.42
C ASP A 122 -10.83 -12.24 15.49
N VAL A 123 -10.10 -12.88 14.57
CA VAL A 123 -9.23 -12.18 13.59
C VAL A 123 -10.05 -11.32 12.63
N LEU A 124 -11.22 -11.79 12.17
CA LEU A 124 -12.11 -11.00 11.32
C LEU A 124 -12.66 -9.78 12.06
N HIS A 125 -12.96 -9.92 13.36
CA HIS A 125 -13.40 -8.81 14.20
C HIS A 125 -12.28 -7.78 14.41
N GLU A 126 -11.07 -8.23 14.73
CA GLU A 126 -9.89 -7.36 14.85
C GLU A 126 -9.62 -6.60 13.54
N LEU A 127 -9.67 -7.31 12.40
CA LEU A 127 -9.50 -6.69 11.09
C LEU A 127 -10.57 -5.63 10.79
N ALA A 128 -11.81 -5.87 11.19
CA ALA A 128 -12.89 -4.90 11.04
C ALA A 128 -12.63 -3.65 11.89
N ASN A 129 -12.22 -3.83 13.15
CA ASN A 129 -11.88 -2.72 14.04
C ASN A 129 -10.72 -1.89 13.49
N GLU A 130 -9.63 -2.55 13.07
CA GLU A 130 -8.47 -1.89 12.46
C GLU A 130 -8.85 -1.08 11.22
N ARG A 131 -9.71 -1.61 10.35
CA ARG A 131 -10.23 -0.86 9.19
C ARG A 131 -10.98 0.40 9.62
N THR A 132 -11.83 0.31 10.64
CA THR A 132 -12.56 1.49 11.12
C THR A 132 -11.63 2.53 11.74
N ASP A 133 -10.55 2.11 12.38
CA ASP A 133 -9.57 3.02 12.98
C ASP A 133 -8.70 3.69 11.90
N GLN A 134 -8.30 2.96 10.86
CA GLN A 134 -7.66 3.52 9.67
C GLN A 134 -8.55 4.54 8.95
N GLU A 135 -9.85 4.26 8.81
CA GLU A 135 -10.79 5.20 8.21
C GLU A 135 -10.93 6.50 9.02
N LYS A 136 -10.92 6.41 10.36
CA LYS A 136 -10.92 7.60 11.24
C LYS A 136 -9.64 8.40 11.08
N GLU A 137 -8.48 7.73 11.10
CA GLU A 137 -7.18 8.40 10.93
C GLU A 137 -7.10 9.11 9.57
N ILE A 138 -7.52 8.47 8.49
CA ILE A 138 -7.60 9.09 7.16
C ILE A 138 -8.51 10.32 7.19
N ALA A 139 -9.68 10.23 7.84
CA ALA A 139 -10.60 11.36 7.95
C ALA A 139 -9.98 12.54 8.72
N ASP A 140 -9.22 12.27 9.77
CA ASP A 140 -8.54 13.31 10.55
C ASP A 140 -7.36 13.93 9.79
N LEU A 141 -6.56 13.13 9.09
CA LEU A 141 -5.50 13.61 8.19
C LEU A 141 -6.07 14.49 7.06
N LEU A 142 -7.24 14.15 6.51
CA LEU A 142 -7.90 14.97 5.50
C LEU A 142 -8.36 16.32 6.07
N LYS A 143 -8.88 16.36 7.31
CA LYS A 143 -9.23 17.62 7.98
C LYS A 143 -7.99 18.49 8.20
N GLU A 144 -6.90 17.91 8.68
CA GLU A 144 -5.64 18.61 8.89
C GLU A 144 -5.09 19.16 7.58
N LYS A 145 -5.07 18.35 6.52
CA LYS A 145 -4.67 18.79 5.18
C LYS A 145 -5.49 19.99 4.70
N SER A 146 -6.82 19.93 4.81
CA SER A 146 -7.69 21.06 4.45
C SER A 146 -7.46 22.29 5.33
N ALA A 147 -7.07 22.11 6.59
CA ALA A 147 -6.71 23.22 7.46
C ALA A 147 -5.40 23.90 7.06
N LEU A 148 -4.38 23.10 6.73
CA LEU A 148 -3.09 23.58 6.22
C LEU A 148 -3.23 24.27 4.86
N GLU A 149 -4.07 23.73 3.96
CA GLU A 149 -4.34 24.36 2.65
C GLU A 149 -4.94 25.76 2.82
N ARG A 150 -5.85 25.96 3.78
CA ARG A 150 -6.42 27.28 4.08
C ARG A 150 -5.38 28.24 4.63
N GLN A 151 -4.57 27.78 5.60
CA GLN A 151 -3.48 28.61 6.15
C GLN A 151 -2.47 29.00 5.06
N ASN A 152 -2.17 28.08 4.14
CA ASN A 152 -1.29 28.38 3.01
C ASN A 152 -1.91 29.41 2.05
N GLN A 153 -3.22 29.35 1.79
CA GLN A 153 -3.92 30.37 1.01
C GLN A 153 -3.86 31.74 1.68
N GLU A 154 -4.07 31.80 3.00
CA GLU A 154 -3.93 33.04 3.78
C GLU A 154 -2.50 33.62 3.68
N LEU A 155 -1.47 32.77 3.79
CA LEU A 155 -0.08 33.20 3.61
C LEU A 155 0.21 33.72 2.20
N VAL A 156 -0.37 33.10 1.17
CA VAL A 156 -0.25 33.58 -0.22
C VAL A 156 -0.91 34.96 -0.38
N CYS A 157 -2.09 35.16 0.21
CA CYS A 157 -2.76 36.46 0.21
C CYS A 157 -1.92 37.52 0.94
N LEU A 158 -1.43 37.23 2.15
CA LEU A 158 -0.57 38.14 2.91
C LEU A 158 0.70 38.49 2.14
N ARG A 159 1.33 37.52 1.46
CA ARG A 159 2.50 37.80 0.62
C ARG A 159 2.14 38.80 -0.49
N SER A 160 1.03 38.60 -1.19
CA SER A 160 0.60 39.52 -2.24
C SER A 160 0.27 40.93 -1.71
N GLU A 161 -0.26 41.03 -0.49
CA GLU A 161 -0.52 42.33 0.15
C GLU A 161 0.77 43.06 0.50
N VAL A 162 1.76 42.34 1.04
CA VAL A 162 3.10 42.86 1.33
C VAL A 162 3.80 43.31 0.05
N ASP A 163 3.76 42.49 -1.01
CA ASP A 163 4.32 42.86 -2.32
C ASP A 163 3.67 44.16 -2.83
N GLY A 164 2.34 44.28 -2.75
CA GLY A 164 1.64 45.51 -3.11
C GLY A 164 1.95 46.71 -2.21
N MET A 165 2.26 46.50 -0.92
CA MET A 165 2.76 47.56 -0.04
C MET A 165 4.14 48.03 -0.45
N TYR A 166 5.04 47.11 -0.82
CA TYR A 166 6.37 47.46 -1.33
C TYR A 166 6.29 48.29 -2.61
N ASP A 167 5.42 47.91 -3.55
CA ASP A 167 5.24 48.68 -4.78
C ASP A 167 4.74 50.10 -4.50
N ARG A 168 3.77 50.26 -3.59
CA ARG A 168 3.28 51.60 -3.18
C ARG A 168 4.34 52.43 -2.49
N LEU A 169 5.13 51.82 -1.61
CA LEU A 169 6.22 52.51 -0.92
C LEU A 169 7.30 52.96 -1.92
N ALA A 170 7.59 52.14 -2.93
CA ALA A 170 8.51 52.51 -4.00
C ALA A 170 8.00 53.70 -4.81
N THR A 171 6.70 53.74 -5.15
CA THR A 171 6.12 54.89 -5.85
C THR A 171 6.13 56.15 -4.99
N GLU A 172 5.76 56.05 -3.72
CA GLU A 172 5.73 57.20 -2.80
C GLU A 172 7.15 57.74 -2.54
N SER A 173 8.16 56.86 -2.45
CA SER A 173 9.55 57.27 -2.33
C SER A 173 10.04 58.05 -3.56
N LEU A 174 9.62 57.65 -4.77
CA LEU A 174 9.94 58.39 -6.00
C LEU A 174 9.25 59.76 -6.03
N GLU A 175 8.01 59.85 -5.59
CA GLU A 175 7.29 61.13 -5.47
C GLU A 175 7.97 62.06 -4.47
N VAL A 176 8.35 61.55 -3.29
CA VAL A 176 9.09 62.32 -2.28
C VAL A 176 10.41 62.83 -2.84
N MET A 177 11.18 62.01 -3.54
CA MET A 177 12.43 62.45 -4.18
C MET A 177 12.21 63.56 -5.21
N ALA A 178 11.12 63.48 -5.99
CA ALA A 178 10.77 64.52 -6.95
C ALA A 178 10.37 65.83 -6.25
N ASP A 179 9.62 65.75 -5.15
CA ASP A 179 9.25 66.90 -4.33
C ASP A 179 10.46 67.54 -3.64
N GLU A 180 11.41 66.74 -3.15
CA GLU A 180 12.69 67.22 -2.62
C GLU A 180 13.48 68.01 -3.67
N GLU A 181 13.60 67.50 -4.90
CA GLU A 181 14.25 68.21 -6.01
C GLU A 181 13.54 69.54 -6.33
N ASN A 182 12.21 69.55 -6.33
CA ASN A 182 11.41 70.75 -6.55
C ASN A 182 11.60 71.79 -5.43
N LEU A 183 11.65 71.35 -4.18
CA LEU A 183 11.91 72.22 -3.02
C LEU A 183 13.31 72.81 -3.07
N GLU A 184 14.33 72.03 -3.45
CA GLU A 184 15.70 72.51 -3.60
C GLU A 184 15.78 73.60 -4.67
N LYS A 185 15.14 73.39 -5.83
CA LYS A 185 15.01 74.42 -6.88
C LYS A 185 14.36 75.69 -6.35
N LEU A 186 13.20 75.57 -5.69
CA LEU A 186 12.49 76.73 -5.14
C LEU A 186 13.30 77.48 -4.07
N SER A 187 14.02 76.75 -3.22
CA SER A 187 14.94 77.31 -2.22
C SER A 187 16.06 78.11 -2.89
N SER A 188 16.68 77.54 -3.93
CA SER A 188 17.74 78.20 -4.69
C SER A 188 17.26 79.49 -5.37
N ASP A 189 16.07 79.45 -5.99
CA ASP A 189 15.41 80.62 -6.59
C ASP A 189 15.10 81.69 -5.54
N MET A 190 14.59 81.29 -4.37
CA MET A 190 14.28 82.22 -3.28
C MET A 190 15.54 82.88 -2.72
N SER A 191 16.62 82.12 -2.55
CA SER A 191 17.93 82.62 -2.11
C SER A 191 18.50 83.63 -3.12
N SER A 192 18.45 83.32 -4.42
CA SER A 192 18.87 84.22 -5.50
C SER A 192 18.06 85.53 -5.50
N LYS A 193 16.72 85.45 -5.39
CA LYS A 193 15.87 86.63 -5.28
C LYS A 193 16.15 87.45 -4.03
N HIS A 194 16.38 86.80 -2.88
CA HIS A 194 16.71 87.47 -1.63
C HIS A 194 18.05 88.21 -1.72
N GLN A 195 19.06 87.59 -2.35
CA GLN A 195 20.33 88.23 -2.64
C GLN A 195 20.14 89.46 -3.54
N ALA A 196 19.41 89.34 -4.65
CA ALA A 196 19.13 90.46 -5.55
C ALA A 196 18.40 91.62 -4.84
N VAL A 197 17.46 91.33 -3.94
CA VAL A 197 16.79 92.35 -3.11
C VAL A 197 17.77 93.02 -2.15
N THR A 198 18.68 92.25 -1.55
CA THR A 198 19.69 92.77 -0.62
C THR A 198 20.71 93.66 -1.33
N GLU A 199 21.13 93.27 -2.54
CA GLU A 199 21.98 94.09 -3.42
C GLU A 199 21.25 95.37 -3.86
N ALA A 200 20.00 95.28 -4.31
CA ALA A 200 19.21 96.47 -4.65
C ALA A 200 19.06 97.42 -3.46
N LYS A 201 18.85 96.88 -2.25
CA LYS A 201 18.81 97.67 -1.01
C LYS A 201 20.13 98.37 -0.73
N SER A 202 21.28 97.71 -0.92
CA SER A 202 22.59 98.34 -0.69
C SER A 202 22.86 99.45 -1.70
N TYR A 203 22.50 99.28 -2.98
CA TYR A 203 22.56 100.34 -3.99
C TYR A 203 21.70 101.55 -3.60
N LEU A 204 20.45 101.34 -3.18
CA LEU A 204 19.56 102.42 -2.77
C LEU A 204 20.05 103.18 -1.52
N GLU A 205 20.63 102.49 -0.53
CA GLU A 205 21.24 103.18 0.61
C GLU A 205 22.46 103.99 0.20
N ALA A 206 23.31 103.49 -0.70
CA ALA A 206 24.44 104.25 -1.24
C ALA A 206 23.98 105.49 -2.04
N GLU A 207 22.93 105.37 -2.86
CA GLU A 207 22.33 106.51 -3.57
C GLU A 207 21.75 107.53 -2.58
N LYS A 208 21.05 107.07 -1.54
CA LYS A 208 20.52 107.93 -0.49
C LYS A 208 21.64 108.66 0.25
N GLU A 209 22.73 107.99 0.62
CA GLU A 209 23.91 108.61 1.21
C GLU A 209 24.51 109.67 0.27
N ALA A 210 24.68 109.34 -1.01
CA ALA A 210 25.16 110.29 -2.02
C ALA A 210 24.25 111.53 -2.13
N LEU A 211 22.92 111.34 -2.14
CA LEU A 211 21.95 112.44 -2.13
C LEU A 211 22.03 113.27 -0.86
N THR A 212 22.22 112.67 0.32
CA THR A 212 22.41 113.42 1.56
C THR A 212 23.70 114.24 1.55
N MET A 213 24.80 113.69 1.04
CA MET A 213 26.05 114.43 0.86
C MET A 213 25.86 115.60 -0.11
N LEU A 214 25.24 115.37 -1.27
CA LEU A 214 24.97 116.39 -2.27
C LEU A 214 24.07 117.50 -1.71
N ARG A 215 23.01 117.14 -0.98
CA ARG A 215 22.15 118.11 -0.27
C ARG A 215 22.95 118.94 0.72
N SER A 216 23.77 118.32 1.57
CA SER A 216 24.59 119.05 2.54
C SER A 216 25.58 120.00 1.86
N TRP A 217 26.14 119.61 0.71
CA TRP A 217 27.02 120.46 -0.09
C TRP A 217 26.28 121.65 -0.69
N VAL A 218 25.09 121.43 -1.26
CA VAL A 218 24.22 122.50 -1.78
C VAL A 218 23.81 123.47 -0.68
N GLU A 219 23.45 122.98 0.51
CA GLU A 219 23.10 123.82 1.67
C GLU A 219 24.31 124.67 2.12
N GLN A 220 25.52 124.11 2.15
CA GLN A 220 26.75 124.85 2.47
C GLN A 220 27.11 125.90 1.40
N GLU A 221 27.01 125.57 0.11
CA GLU A 221 27.29 126.52 -0.97
C GLU A 221 26.25 127.64 -1.01
N ALA A 222 24.97 127.32 -0.76
CA ALA A 222 23.92 128.32 -0.60
C ALA A 222 24.23 129.27 0.57
N ALA A 223 24.70 128.77 1.71
CA ALA A 223 25.14 129.60 2.83
C ALA A 223 26.33 130.50 2.46
N ARG A 224 27.34 129.99 1.74
CA ARG A 224 28.48 130.79 1.23
C ARG A 224 28.05 131.87 0.24
N VAL A 225 27.14 131.55 -0.68
CA VAL A 225 26.58 132.50 -1.65
C VAL A 225 25.79 133.59 -0.91
N HIS A 226 24.99 133.21 0.09
CA HIS A 226 24.26 134.15 0.93
C HIS A 226 25.21 135.09 1.68
N GLU A 227 26.26 134.56 2.30
CA GLU A 227 27.28 135.37 2.99
C GLU A 227 28.01 136.32 2.02
N ARG A 228 28.36 135.86 0.82
CA ARG A 228 28.91 136.72 -0.25
C ARG A 228 27.92 137.80 -0.68
N ALA A 229 26.64 137.47 -0.85
CA ALA A 229 25.60 138.41 -1.21
C ALA A 229 25.45 139.49 -0.12
N GLU A 230 25.45 139.13 1.16
CA GLU A 230 25.46 140.11 2.25
C GLU A 230 26.70 141.01 2.24
N VAL A 231 27.89 140.46 1.97
CA VAL A 231 29.13 141.25 1.85
C VAL A 231 29.03 142.25 0.69
N LEU A 232 28.50 141.81 -0.46
CA LEU A 232 28.26 142.68 -1.62
C LEU A 232 27.18 143.72 -1.31
N GLU A 233 26.10 143.37 -0.61
CA GLU A 233 25.06 144.31 -0.19
C GLU A 233 25.64 145.36 0.77
N ARG A 234 26.48 144.95 1.73
CA ARG A 234 27.24 145.87 2.59
C ARG A 234 28.20 146.75 1.79
N ALA A 235 28.82 146.24 0.73
CA ALA A 235 29.65 147.04 -0.18
C ALA A 235 28.82 148.04 -1.01
N VAL A 236 27.66 147.64 -1.53
CA VAL A 236 26.71 148.50 -2.24
C VAL A 236 26.15 149.59 -1.32
N ARG A 237 25.83 149.27 -0.06
CA ARG A 237 25.43 150.26 0.95
C ARG A 237 26.54 151.29 1.23
N ARG A 238 27.83 150.89 1.17
CA ARG A 238 28.98 151.82 1.26
C ARG A 238 29.18 152.67 0.00
N TRP A 239 28.76 152.20 -1.17
CA TRP A 239 28.84 152.93 -2.44
C TRP A 239 27.59 153.76 -2.75
N ARG A 240 26.56 153.68 -1.90
CA ARG A 240 25.40 154.54 -1.96
C ARG A 240 25.78 155.91 -1.36
N VAL A 241 26.28 156.79 -2.21
CA VAL A 241 26.43 158.22 -1.94
C VAL A 241 25.02 158.80 -1.69
N PRO A 242 24.75 159.47 -0.56
CA PRO A 242 23.53 160.26 -0.41
C PRO A 242 23.49 161.32 -1.50
N ALA A 243 22.39 161.40 -2.24
CA ALA A 243 22.13 162.53 -3.11
C ALA A 243 21.85 163.75 -2.23
N ASP A 244 22.88 164.58 -2.08
CA ASP A 244 22.80 166.03 -1.89
C ASP A 244 23.70 166.67 -2.96
#